data_AF-A0A3M0MIJ9-F1
#
_entry.id   AF-A0A3M0MIJ9-F1
#
_cell.length_a   1.000
_cell.length_b   1.000
_cell.length_c   1.000
_cell.angle_alpha   90.00
_cell.angle_beta   90.00
_cell.angle_gamma   90.00
#
_symmetry.space_group_name_H-M   'P 1'
#
loop_
_entity.id
_entity.type
_entity.pdbx_description
1 polymer ?
#
loop_
_entity_poly.entity_id
_entity_poly.type
_entity_poly.pdbx_seq_one_letter_code
_entity_poly.pdbx_strand_id
1 'polypeptide(L)'
;MPHYMPYATFITNEDIGAAPSLDDPSSLYHPVIDREGIDEQSYLIHLVGQKERDQILADEQELLAELCAYRDVLCDPQTID
;
A
#
# COMPACT_ATOMS: atom_id res chain seq x y z
N MET A 1 9.63 0.08 -9.76
CA MET A 1 9.68 0.19 -8.30
C MET A 1 10.59 -0.89 -7.74
N PRO A 2 11.78 -0.59 -7.19
CA PRO A 2 12.62 -1.61 -6.57
C PRO A 2 12.02 -2.10 -5.24
N HIS A 3 12.10 -3.40 -4.99
CA HIS A 3 11.78 -3.97 -3.67
C HIS A 3 12.73 -3.47 -2.61
N TYR A 4 12.20 -3.19 -1.43
CA TYR A 4 12.99 -2.85 -0.26
C TYR A 4 13.04 -4.05 0.68
N MET A 5 14.21 -4.70 0.74
CA MET A 5 14.49 -5.75 1.71
C MET A 5 15.55 -5.26 2.71
N PRO A 6 15.19 -4.94 3.96
CA PRO A 6 16.14 -4.43 4.94
C PRO A 6 17.27 -5.43 5.26
N TYR A 7 17.03 -6.73 5.06
CA TYR A 7 18.03 -7.79 5.25
C TYR A 7 18.86 -8.10 3.99
N ALA A 8 18.52 -7.53 2.83
CA ALA A 8 19.13 -7.85 1.54
C ALA A 8 19.11 -6.64 0.60
N THR A 9 19.89 -5.62 0.94
CA THR A 9 19.91 -4.28 0.33
C THR A 9 20.37 -4.21 -1.13
N PHE A 10 20.89 -5.30 -1.70
CA PHE A 10 21.42 -5.35 -3.07
C PHE A 10 20.65 -6.28 -4.00
N ILE A 11 19.57 -6.90 -3.52
CA ILE A 11 18.74 -7.76 -4.36
C ILE A 11 17.79 -6.87 -5.19
N THR A 12 17.82 -7.07 -6.50
CA THR A 12 16.93 -6.39 -7.44
C THR A 12 15.62 -7.16 -7.61
N ASN A 13 14.61 -6.51 -8.21
CA ASN A 13 13.36 -7.17 -8.59
C ASN A 13 13.59 -8.39 -9.50
N GLU A 14 14.56 -8.30 -10.41
CA GLU A 14 14.91 -9.36 -11.35
C GLU A 14 15.50 -10.57 -10.62
N ASP A 15 16.27 -10.35 -9.55
CA ASP A 15 16.89 -11.41 -8.75
C ASP A 15 15.85 -12.24 -7.96
N ILE A 16 14.70 -11.65 -7.62
CA ILE A 16 13.60 -12.32 -6.90
C ILE A 16 12.40 -12.65 -7.80
N GLY A 17 12.50 -12.38 -9.10
CA GLY A 17 11.41 -12.60 -10.05
C GLY A 17 10.15 -11.80 -9.72
N ALA A 18 10.29 -10.66 -9.06
CA ALA A 18 9.17 -9.88 -8.58
C ALA A 18 8.84 -8.73 -9.54
N ALA A 19 7.55 -8.55 -9.82
CA ALA A 19 7.04 -7.52 -10.71
C ALA A 19 5.96 -6.71 -9.98
N PRO A 20 6.35 -5.84 -9.02
CA PRO A 20 5.40 -5.05 -8.28
C PRO A 20 4.69 -4.08 -9.23
N SER A 21 3.36 -4.05 -9.13
CA SER A 21 2.48 -3.23 -9.94
C SER A 21 1.43 -2.58 -9.04
N LEU A 22 1.22 -1.27 -9.22
CA LEU A 22 0.13 -0.57 -8.54
C LEU A 22 -1.24 -1.02 -9.07
N ASP A 23 -1.30 -1.55 -10.30
CA ASP A 23 -2.51 -2.10 -10.91
C ASP A 23 -2.88 -3.50 -10.37
N ASP A 24 -1.94 -4.18 -9.69
CA ASP A 24 -2.17 -5.48 -9.03
C ASP A 24 -1.75 -5.41 -7.55
N PRO A 25 -2.68 -5.12 -6.63
CA PRO A 25 -2.37 -4.99 -5.21
C PRO A 25 -1.73 -6.24 -4.59
N SER A 26 -2.00 -7.43 -5.15
CA SER A 26 -1.44 -8.69 -4.64
C SER A 26 0.06 -8.81 -4.91
N SER A 27 0.57 -8.11 -5.92
CA SER A 27 2.00 -8.03 -6.25
C SER A 27 2.82 -7.20 -5.26
N LEU A 28 2.17 -6.38 -4.42
CA LEU A 28 2.80 -5.44 -3.49
C LEU A 28 3.02 -6.03 -2.09
N TYR A 29 2.96 -7.36 -1.95
CA TYR A 29 3.08 -8.05 -0.67
C TYR A 29 4.39 -7.74 0.08
N HIS A 30 5.46 -7.42 -0.65
CA HIS A 30 6.73 -7.01 -0.08
C HIS A 30 6.89 -5.49 -0.17
N PRO A 31 7.59 -4.86 0.81
CA PRO A 31 7.83 -3.43 0.75
C PRO A 31 8.49 -3.02 -0.56
N VAL A 32 8.02 -1.94 -1.15
CA VAL A 32 8.55 -1.40 -2.41
C VAL A 32 8.86 0.09 -2.25
N ILE A 33 9.86 0.54 -2.98
CA ILE A 33 10.14 1.96 -3.13
C ILE A 33 9.42 2.43 -4.38
N ASP A 34 8.49 3.37 -4.20
CA ASP A 34 7.89 4.09 -5.30
C ASP A 34 8.60 5.43 -5.49
N ARG A 35 8.84 5.77 -6.76
CA ARG A 35 9.55 6.98 -7.19
C ARG A 35 8.67 7.68 -8.19
N GLU A 36 7.78 8.52 -7.69
CA GLU A 36 6.80 9.31 -8.46
C GLU A 36 7.51 10.44 -9.24
N GLY A 37 8.37 10.07 -10.19
CA GLY A 37 9.04 10.98 -11.12
C GLY A 37 10.20 11.82 -10.56
N ILE A 38 10.38 11.90 -9.24
CA ILE A 38 11.51 12.59 -8.58
C ILE A 38 12.18 11.63 -7.59
N ASP A 39 13.45 11.28 -7.82
CA ASP A 39 14.18 10.30 -7.00
C ASP A 39 14.32 10.76 -5.53
N GLU A 40 14.40 12.06 -5.25
CA GLU A 40 14.45 12.57 -3.87
C GLU A 40 13.11 12.45 -3.12
N GLN A 41 11.99 12.22 -3.82
CA GLN A 41 10.65 12.03 -3.26
C GLN A 41 10.23 10.57 -3.29
N SER A 42 11.17 9.67 -3.01
CA SER A 42 10.87 8.24 -2.93
C SER A 42 10.11 7.90 -1.65
N TYR A 43 9.00 7.18 -1.78
CA TYR A 43 8.21 6.68 -0.64
C TYR A 43 8.37 5.17 -0.52
N LEU A 44 8.35 4.68 0.72
CA LEU A 44 8.31 3.25 1.01
C LEU A 44 6.87 2.83 1.27
N ILE A 45 6.35 1.96 0.41
CA ILE A 45 5.02 1.39 0.56
C ILE A 45 5.18 0.07 1.31
N HIS A 46 4.56 -0.04 2.47
CA HIS A 46 4.48 -1.27 3.27
C HIS A 46 3.01 -1.64 3.43
N LEU A 47 2.61 -2.79 2.87
CA LEU A 47 1.26 -3.30 3.10
C LEU A 47 1.14 -3.88 4.51
N VAL A 48 0.22 -3.34 5.30
CA VAL A 48 -0.17 -3.94 6.58
C VAL A 48 -0.84 -5.28 6.35
N GLY A 49 -0.62 -6.24 7.26
CA GLY A 49 -1.26 -7.55 7.17
C GLY A 49 -2.79 -7.45 7.31
N GLN A 50 -3.54 -8.44 6.81
CA GLN A 50 -5.02 -8.43 6.85
C GLN A 50 -5.59 -8.15 8.25
N LYS A 51 -5.04 -8.81 9.29
CA LYS A 51 -5.49 -8.58 10.67
C LYS A 51 -5.32 -7.13 11.12
N GLU A 52 -4.19 -6.52 10.77
CA GLU A 52 -3.88 -5.14 11.15
C GLU A 52 -4.73 -4.15 10.35
N ARG A 53 -4.93 -4.42 9.05
CA ARG A 53 -5.88 -3.69 8.22
C ARG A 53 -7.29 -3.71 8.84
N ASP A 54 -7.79 -4.89 9.19
CA ASP A 54 -9.15 -5.04 9.73
C ASP A 54 -9.30 -4.32 11.09
N GLN A 55 -8.23 -4.31 11.91
CA GLN A 55 -8.18 -3.53 13.15
C GLN A 55 -8.22 -2.02 12.86
N ILE A 56 -7.40 -1.53 11.93
CA ILE A 56 -7.38 -0.11 11.53
C ILE A 56 -8.76 0.33 11.02
N LEU A 57 -9.39 -0.48 10.17
CA LEU A 57 -10.72 -0.18 9.64
C LEU A 57 -11.79 -0.15 10.74
N ALA A 58 -11.67 -1.02 11.76
CA ALA A 58 -12.57 -1.00 12.90
C ALA A 58 -12.36 0.22 13.80
N ASP A 59 -11.10 0.59 14.06
CA ASP A 59 -10.75 1.71 14.93
C ASP A 59 -11.10 3.07 14.28
N GLU A 60 -11.01 3.17 12.96
CA GLU A 60 -11.19 4.43 12.19
C GLU A 60 -12.54 4.55 11.48
N GLN A 61 -13.57 3.80 11.90
CA GLN A 61 -14.90 3.85 11.27
C GLN A 61 -15.52 5.25 11.24
N GLU A 62 -15.35 6.04 12.31
CA GLU A 62 -15.89 7.40 12.39
C GLU A 62 -15.26 8.31 11.33
N LEU A 63 -13.94 8.26 11.19
CA LEU A 63 -13.22 9.01 10.17
C LEU A 63 -13.64 8.60 8.75
N LEU A 64 -13.81 7.31 8.49
CA LEU A 64 -14.29 6.82 7.19
C LEU A 64 -15.69 7.38 6.87
N ALA A 65 -16.60 7.42 7.85
CA ALA A 65 -17.93 8.00 7.69
C ALA A 65 -17.88 9.50 7.38
N GLU A 66 -17.02 10.26 8.06
CA GLU A 66 -16.81 11.69 7.80
C GLU A 66 -16.24 11.95 6.41
N LEU A 67 -15.24 11.18 6.00
CA LEU A 67 -14.62 11.28 4.66
C LEU A 67 -15.62 10.94 3.56
N CYS A 68 -16.43 9.91 3.78
CA CYS A 68 -17.53 9.54 2.90
C CYS A 68 -18.56 10.66 2.75
N ALA A 69 -18.99 11.25 3.87
CA ALA A 69 -19.94 12.36 3.86
C ALA A 69 -19.38 13.60 3.14
N TYR A 70 -18.05 13.79 3.17
CA TYR A 70 -17.39 14.86 2.45
C TYR A 70 -17.31 14.60 0.94
N ARG A 71 -16.95 13.39 0.50
CA ARG A 71 -16.84 13.05 -0.92
C ARG A 71 -16.95 11.56 -1.20
N ASP A 72 -17.91 11.18 -2.05
CA ASP A 72 -18.19 9.79 -2.43
C ASP A 72 -16.98 9.00 -2.96
N VAL A 73 -16.01 9.65 -3.63
CA VAL A 73 -14.80 8.97 -4.15
C VAL A 73 -13.85 8.48 -3.05
N LEU A 74 -14.00 9.01 -1.83
CA LEU A 74 -13.19 8.64 -0.67
C LEU A 74 -13.81 7.50 0.13
N CYS A 75 -15.00 7.04 -0.24
CA CYS A 75 -15.62 5.89 0.39
C CYS A 75 -14.92 4.60 -0.02
N ASP A 76 -14.69 3.72 0.96
CA ASP A 76 -14.27 2.35 0.69
C ASP A 76 -15.50 1.52 0.28
N PRO A 77 -15.61 1.08 -0.99
CA PRO A 77 -16.73 0.26 -1.44
C PRO A 77 -16.81 -1.12 -0.74
N GLN A 78 -15.77 -1.54 -0.03
CA GLN A 78 -15.78 -2.77 0.77
C GLN A 78 -16.49 -2.62 2.13
N THR A 79 -16.80 -1.39 2.56
CA THR A 79 -17.40 -1.09 3.87
C THR A 79 -18.86 -0.64 3.79
N ILE A 80 -19.43 -0.56 2.59
CA ILE A 80 -20.83 -0.19 2.36
C ILE A 80 -21.68 -1.47 2.21
N ASP A 81 -22.07 -2.07 3.33
CA ASP A 81 -23.29 -2.86 3.49
C ASP A 81 -23.77 -2.78 4.96
#